data_AF-A0A0F9HKQ3-F1
#
_entry.id   AF-A0A0F9HKQ3-F1
#
_cell.length_a   1.000
_cell.length_b   1.000
_cell.length_c   1.000
_cell.angle_alpha   90.00
_cell.angle_beta   90.00
_cell.angle_gamma   90.00
#
_symmetry.space_group_name_H-M   'P 1'
#
loop_
_entity.id
_entity.type
_entity.pdbx_description
1 polymer ?
#
loop_
_entity_poly.entity_id
_entity_poly.type
_entity_poly.pdbx_seq_one_letter_code
_entity_poly.pdbx_strand_id
1 'polypeptide(L)'
;MDIYFIYATTIFALSYIAIISDKIHKTKVVLVGASLMLVCNVLTQHEAFYEEALGIDYNVIFLLIGMMIIVNIFSKTGIFQYLAIKSAKLAKGEPFRIMIIFALITAFASALLDNVTTVLLLVPVILLIAAEL
;
A
#
# COMPACT_ATOMS: atom_id res chain seq x y z
N MET A 1 4.57 -2.31 -35.81
CA MET A 1 4.28 -2.56 -34.39
C MET A 1 4.80 -3.94 -34.09
N ASP A 2 5.81 -4.05 -33.22
CA ASP A 2 6.47 -5.32 -32.96
C ASP A 2 5.51 -6.27 -32.25
N ILE A 3 5.52 -7.55 -32.61
CA ILE A 3 4.59 -8.54 -32.06
C ILE A 3 4.71 -8.66 -30.52
N TYR A 4 5.93 -8.50 -30.01
CA TYR A 4 6.21 -8.45 -28.57
C TYR A 4 5.54 -7.26 -27.87
N PHE A 5 5.48 -6.10 -28.53
CA PHE A 5 4.79 -4.92 -27.99
C PHE A 5 3.28 -5.16 -27.84
N ILE A 6 2.67 -5.83 -28.82
CA ILE A 6 1.25 -6.19 -28.77
C ILE A 6 0.99 -7.18 -27.63
N TYR A 7 1.83 -8.20 -27.48
CA TYR A 7 1.70 -9.16 -26.37
C TYR A 7 1.87 -8.50 -25.00
N ALA A 8 2.92 -7.70 -24.81
CA ALA A 8 3.16 -6.97 -23.57
C ALA A 8 1.96 -6.09 -23.18
N THR A 9 1.48 -5.28 -24.13
CA THR A 9 0.37 -4.36 -23.92
C THR A 9 -0.93 -5.10 -23.60
N THR A 10 -1.18 -6.22 -24.29
CA THR A 10 -2.38 -7.04 -24.08
C THR A 10 -2.36 -7.70 -22.69
N ILE A 11 -1.23 -8.31 -22.31
CA ILE A 11 -1.07 -8.93 -20.99
C ILE A 11 -1.22 -7.88 -19.89
N PHE A 12 -0.61 -6.71 -20.06
CA PHE A 12 -0.73 -5.59 -19.13
C PHE A 12 -2.19 -5.13 -18.97
N ALA A 13 -2.87 -4.84 -20.09
CA ALA A 13 -4.26 -4.37 -20.06
C ALA A 13 -5.21 -5.37 -19.42
N LEU A 14 -5.10 -6.66 -19.78
CA LEU A 14 -5.93 -7.73 -19.20
C LEU A 14 -5.66 -7.90 -17.70
N SER A 15 -4.39 -7.90 -17.29
CA SER A 15 -4.02 -8.00 -15.88
C SER A 15 -4.57 -6.82 -15.08
N TYR A 16 -4.47 -5.61 -15.64
CA TYR A 16 -4.96 -4.40 -14.99
C TYR A 16 -6.50 -4.38 -14.87
N ILE A 17 -7.22 -4.77 -15.93
CA ILE A 17 -8.68 -4.93 -15.90
C ILE A 17 -9.09 -5.96 -14.84
N ALA A 18 -8.39 -7.09 -14.76
CA ALA A 18 -8.68 -8.13 -13.77
C ALA A 18 -8.42 -7.64 -12.33
N ILE A 19 -7.36 -6.85 -12.10
CA ILE A 19 -7.06 -6.23 -10.80
C ILE A 19 -8.14 -5.22 -10.41
N ILE A 20 -8.57 -4.36 -11.34
CA ILE A 20 -9.62 -3.36 -11.09
C ILE A 20 -10.97 -4.04 -10.81
N SER A 21 -11.27 -5.13 -11.52
CA SER A 21 -12.52 -5.85 -11.33
C SER A 21 -12.66 -6.46 -9.92
N ASP A 22 -11.56 -6.61 -9.17
CA ASP A 22 -11.48 -7.19 -7.81
C ASP A 22 -12.15 -8.57 -7.65
N LYS A 23 -12.48 -9.24 -8.77
CA LYS A 23 -13.08 -10.59 -8.81
C LYS A 23 -12.06 -11.69 -8.54
N ILE A 24 -10.79 -11.41 -8.79
CA ILE A 24 -9.68 -12.36 -8.66
C ILE A 24 -8.63 -11.75 -7.75
N HIS A 25 -8.04 -12.57 -6.87
CA HIS A 25 -6.99 -12.13 -5.98
C HIS A 25 -5.80 -11.55 -6.78
N LYS A 26 -5.43 -10.29 -6.49
CA LYS A 26 -4.43 -9.50 -7.23
C LYS A 26 -3.11 -10.26 -7.42
N THR A 27 -2.63 -10.95 -6.39
CA THR A 27 -1.43 -11.79 -6.46
C THR A 27 -1.52 -12.88 -7.54
N LYS A 28 -2.67 -13.55 -7.69
CA LYS A 28 -2.84 -14.58 -8.73
C LYS A 28 -2.78 -13.96 -10.12
N VAL A 29 -3.42 -12.82 -10.30
CA VAL A 29 -3.41 -12.08 -11.58
C VAL A 29 -1.99 -11.69 -11.96
N VAL A 30 -1.24 -11.09 -11.03
CA VAL A 30 0.15 -10.66 -11.28
C VAL A 30 1.07 -11.86 -11.60
N LEU A 31 0.95 -12.97 -10.85
CA LEU A 31 1.76 -14.17 -11.10
C LEU A 31 1.48 -14.80 -12.47
N VAL A 32 0.21 -14.87 -12.87
CA VAL A 32 -0.18 -15.38 -14.20
C VAL A 32 0.31 -14.42 -15.29
N GLY A 33 0.12 -13.11 -15.12
CA GLY A 33 0.60 -12.10 -16.07
C GLY A 33 2.12 -12.15 -16.27
N ALA A 34 2.89 -12.20 -15.18
CA ALA A 34 4.35 -12.33 -15.23
C ALA A 34 4.78 -13.66 -15.90
N SER A 35 4.09 -14.75 -15.60
CA SER A 35 4.37 -16.06 -16.23
C SER A 35 4.11 -16.03 -17.73
N LEU A 36 3.03 -15.37 -18.17
CA LEU A 36 2.73 -15.19 -19.59
C LEU A 36 3.79 -14.34 -20.32
N MET A 37 4.32 -13.30 -19.67
CA MET A 37 5.41 -12.48 -20.25
C MET A 37 6.66 -13.33 -20.56
N LEU A 38 6.99 -14.29 -19.67
CA LEU A 38 8.11 -15.22 -19.87
C LEU A 38 7.81 -16.28 -20.94
N VAL A 39 6.63 -16.90 -20.89
CA VAL A 39 6.25 -17.97 -21.84
C VAL A 39 6.11 -17.43 -23.27
N CYS A 40 5.60 -16.21 -23.43
CA CYS A 40 5.52 -15.53 -24.73
C CYS A 40 6.89 -14.96 -25.19
N ASN A 41 7.95 -15.15 -24.40
CA ASN A 41 9.31 -14.67 -24.68
C ASN A 41 9.35 -13.14 -24.92
N VAL A 42 8.48 -12.42 -24.23
CA VAL A 42 8.46 -10.95 -24.22
C VAL A 42 9.60 -10.43 -23.36
N LEU A 43 9.90 -11.16 -22.28
CA LEU A 43 11.07 -10.97 -21.43
C LEU A 43 11.76 -12.32 -21.24
N THR A 44 13.08 -12.31 -21.20
CA THR A 44 13.87 -13.45 -20.75
C THR A 44 13.83 -13.56 -19.23
N GLN A 45 14.15 -14.75 -18.71
CA GLN A 45 14.26 -14.95 -17.26
C GLN A 45 15.34 -14.05 -16.64
N HIS A 46 16.43 -13.79 -17.35
CA HIS A 46 17.46 -12.90 -16.85
C HIS A 46 16.97 -11.46 -16.73
N GLU A 47 16.28 -10.95 -17.76
CA GLU A 47 15.69 -9.60 -17.74
C GLU A 47 14.61 -9.47 -16.65
N ALA A 48 13.77 -10.48 -16.48
CA ALA A 48 12.67 -10.42 -15.50
C ALA A 48 13.15 -10.42 -14.02
N PHE A 49 14.29 -11.04 -13.72
CA PHE A 49 14.77 -11.17 -12.34
C PHE A 49 16.00 -10.32 -12.02
N TYR A 50 16.84 -9.96 -13.00
CA TYR A 50 18.14 -9.33 -12.70
C TYR A 50 18.36 -7.99 -13.40
N GLU A 51 17.56 -7.63 -14.41
CA GLU A 51 17.64 -6.27 -14.96
C GLU A 51 16.83 -5.28 -14.13
N GLU A 52 17.45 -4.14 -13.81
CA GLU A 52 16.80 -3.08 -13.05
C GLU A 52 15.68 -2.37 -13.83
N ALA A 53 15.77 -2.31 -15.16
CA ALA A 53 14.83 -1.55 -16.00
C ALA A 53 13.53 -2.32 -16.31
N LEU A 54 13.60 -3.65 -16.41
CA LEU A 54 12.50 -4.52 -16.84
C LEU A 54 12.07 -5.51 -15.77
N GLY A 55 12.98 -5.88 -14.87
CA GLY A 55 12.79 -6.91 -13.88
C GLY A 55 12.18 -6.42 -12.57
N ILE A 56 12.19 -7.30 -11.60
CA ILE A 56 11.66 -7.04 -10.26
C ILE A 56 12.58 -6.08 -9.51
N ASP A 57 12.05 -4.94 -9.05
CA ASP A 57 12.76 -4.06 -8.14
C ASP A 57 12.75 -4.64 -6.71
N TYR A 58 13.85 -5.32 -6.36
CA TYR A 58 14.03 -5.88 -5.03
C TYR A 58 14.18 -4.81 -3.95
N ASN A 59 14.72 -3.63 -4.26
CA ASN A 59 14.84 -2.56 -3.27
C ASN A 59 13.45 -2.14 -2.79
N VAL A 60 12.49 -2.00 -3.72
CA VAL A 60 11.08 -1.72 -3.39
C VAL A 60 10.47 -2.86 -2.59
N ILE A 61 10.67 -4.13 -2.98
CA ILE A 61 10.14 -5.27 -2.22
C ILE A 61 10.67 -5.29 -0.78
N PHE A 62 11.99 -5.19 -0.59
CA PHE A 62 12.60 -5.21 0.74
C PHE A 62 12.23 -3.98 1.56
N LEU A 63 12.11 -2.81 0.93
CA LEU A 63 11.61 -1.60 1.57
C LEU A 63 10.17 -1.79 2.07
N LEU A 64 9.26 -2.29 1.23
CA LEU A 64 7.87 -2.56 1.61
C LEU A 64 7.79 -3.59 2.74
N ILE A 65 8.56 -4.68 2.67
CA ILE A 65 8.61 -5.69 3.73
C ILE A 65 9.11 -5.08 5.05
N GLY A 66 10.21 -4.32 5.02
CA GLY A 66 10.77 -3.67 6.20
C GLY A 66 9.78 -2.69 6.83
N MET A 67 9.13 -1.85 6.01
CA MET A 67 8.09 -0.92 6.47
C MET A 67 6.94 -1.67 7.13
N MET A 68 6.44 -2.75 6.52
CA MET A 68 5.34 -3.57 7.07
C MET A 68 5.69 -4.21 8.41
N ILE A 69 6.94 -4.66 8.59
CA ILE A 69 7.41 -5.21 9.88
C ILE A 69 7.41 -4.12 10.96
N ILE A 70 8.00 -2.96 10.67
CA ILE A 70 8.06 -1.81 11.60
C ILE A 70 6.64 -1.42 12.00
N VAL A 71 5.78 -1.18 11.01
CA VAL A 71 4.35 -0.92 11.15
C VAL A 71 3.67 -1.92 12.09
N ASN A 72 3.86 -3.23 11.88
CA ASN A 72 3.20 -4.27 12.66
C ASN A 72 3.60 -4.17 14.14
N ILE A 73 4.88 -3.92 14.42
CA ILE A 73 5.39 -3.73 15.78
C ILE A 73 4.78 -2.47 16.40
N PHE A 74 4.84 -1.33 15.70
CA PHE A 74 4.28 -0.06 16.18
C PHE A 74 2.77 -0.17 16.48
N SER A 75 2.01 -0.87 15.64
CA SER A 75 0.56 -1.07 15.84
C SER A 75 0.22 -1.77 17.16
N LYS A 76 1.11 -2.65 17.64
CA LYS A 76 0.94 -3.39 18.90
C LYS A 76 1.28 -2.56 20.14
N THR A 77 2.04 -1.47 19.99
CA THR A 77 2.46 -0.63 21.14
C THR A 77 1.35 0.23 21.73
N GLY A 78 0.23 0.41 21.02
CA GLY A 78 -0.84 1.29 21.45
C GLY A 78 -0.56 2.79 21.20
N ILE A 79 0.51 3.14 20.47
CA ILE A 79 0.90 4.53 20.23
C ILE A 79 -0.21 5.34 19.54
N PHE A 80 -0.97 4.73 18.63
CA PHE A 80 -2.05 5.40 17.91
C PHE A 80 -3.24 5.70 18.81
N GLN A 81 -3.60 4.77 19.71
CA GLN A 81 -4.63 4.99 20.74
C GLN A 81 -4.19 6.06 21.74
N TYR A 82 -2.91 6.08 22.12
CA TYR A 82 -2.37 7.14 22.97
C TYR A 82 -2.47 8.51 22.28
N LEU A 83 -2.05 8.60 21.02
CA LEU A 83 -2.15 9.83 20.23
C LEU A 83 -3.60 10.29 20.08
N ALA A 84 -4.55 9.36 19.97
CA ALA A 84 -5.96 9.64 19.92
C ALA A 84 -6.48 10.38 21.15
N ILE A 85 -6.29 9.75 22.31
CA ILE A 85 -6.76 10.26 23.60
C ILE A 85 -6.10 11.60 23.89
N LYS A 86 -4.80 11.72 23.57
CA LYS A 86 -4.05 12.96 23.74
C LYS A 86 -4.60 14.07 22.83
N SER A 87 -4.94 13.76 21.59
CA SER A 87 -5.52 14.71 20.63
C SER A 87 -6.90 15.18 21.05
N ALA A 88 -7.78 14.27 21.49
CA ALA A 88 -9.11 14.60 21.99
C ALA A 88 -9.05 15.52 23.22
N LYS A 89 -8.16 15.21 24.19
CA LYS A 89 -7.92 16.05 25.37
C LYS A 89 -7.38 17.43 24.99
N LEU A 90 -6.43 17.50 24.04
CA LEU A 90 -5.84 18.77 23.60
C LEU A 90 -6.85 19.65 22.86
N ALA A 91 -7.73 19.05 22.08
CA ALA A 91 -8.78 19.74 21.35
C ALA A 91 -9.96 20.19 22.22
N LYS A 92 -10.03 19.73 23.49
CA LYS A 92 -11.12 20.02 24.44
C LYS A 92 -12.51 19.61 23.91
N GLY A 93 -12.58 18.53 23.14
CA GLY A 93 -13.85 18.04 22.59
C GLY A 93 -14.38 18.81 21.38
N GLU A 94 -13.63 19.76 20.80
CA GLU A 94 -14.04 20.44 19.56
C GLU A 94 -13.73 19.58 18.32
N PRO A 95 -14.73 19.08 17.57
CA PRO A 95 -14.52 18.14 16.47
C PRO A 95 -13.57 18.66 15.39
N PHE A 96 -13.68 19.95 15.05
CA PHE A 96 -12.83 20.57 14.01
C PHE A 96 -11.36 20.62 14.42
N ARG A 97 -11.06 20.89 15.70
CA ARG A 97 -9.69 20.90 16.21
C ARG A 97 -9.10 19.50 16.27
N ILE A 98 -9.91 18.50 16.64
CA ILE A 98 -9.51 17.09 16.61
C ILE A 98 -9.11 16.70 15.20
N MET A 99 -9.95 17.03 14.21
CA MET A 99 -9.67 16.73 12.81
C MET A 99 -8.33 17.32 12.34
N ILE A 100 -8.03 18.57 12.69
CA ILE A 100 -6.74 19.21 12.36
C ILE A 100 -5.56 18.47 13.00
N ILE A 101 -5.65 18.14 14.30
CA ILE A 101 -4.58 17.43 15.00
C ILE A 101 -4.36 16.04 14.37
N PHE A 102 -5.43 15.33 14.04
CA PHE A 102 -5.35 14.05 13.34
C PHE A 102 -4.75 14.18 11.95
N ALA A 103 -5.10 15.21 11.19
CA ALA A 103 -4.49 15.45 9.88
C ALA A 103 -2.98 15.66 9.99
N LEU A 104 -2.51 16.42 10.99
CA LEU A 104 -1.08 16.61 11.24
C LEU A 104 -0.38 15.33 11.68
N ILE A 105 -0.99 14.55 12.57
CA ILE A 105 -0.47 13.24 12.98
C ILE A 105 -0.39 12.30 11.78
N THR A 106 -1.44 12.27 10.94
CA THR A 106 -1.50 11.47 9.72
C THR A 106 -0.39 11.88 8.75
N ALA A 107 -0.20 13.18 8.52
CA ALA A 107 0.84 13.69 7.62
C ALA A 107 2.24 13.28 8.09
N PHE A 108 2.52 13.38 9.40
CA PHE A 108 3.80 12.95 9.95
C PHE A 108 3.96 11.42 9.92
N ALA A 109 2.93 10.68 10.29
CA ALA A 109 2.95 9.22 10.29
C ALA A 109 3.09 8.65 8.87
N SER A 110 2.45 9.26 7.86
CA SER A 110 2.50 8.84 6.45
C SER A 110 3.88 9.01 5.81
N ALA A 111 4.78 9.80 6.41
CA ALA A 111 6.18 9.86 5.98
C ALA A 111 7.00 8.65 6.45
N LEU A 112 6.54 7.96 7.49
CA LEU A 112 7.23 6.82 8.12
C LEU A 112 6.53 5.49 7.86
N LEU A 113 5.22 5.52 7.60
CA LEU A 113 4.36 4.36 7.42
C LEU A 113 3.78 4.39 6.01
N ASP A 114 3.46 3.22 5.47
CA ASP A 114 2.73 3.15 4.21
C ASP A 114 1.29 3.69 4.36
N ASN A 115 0.73 4.17 3.26
CA ASN A 115 -0.56 4.84 3.25
C ASN A 115 -1.71 3.92 3.70
N VAL A 116 -1.70 2.64 3.30
CA VAL A 116 -2.77 1.69 3.64
C VAL A 116 -2.77 1.42 5.13
N THR A 117 -1.60 1.17 5.70
CA THR A 117 -1.49 0.96 7.14
C THR A 117 -1.87 2.22 7.92
N THR A 118 -1.38 3.39 7.53
CA THR A 118 -1.70 4.64 8.22
C THR A 118 -3.21 4.81 8.35
N VAL A 119 -3.95 4.54 7.27
CA VAL A 119 -5.42 4.56 7.28
C VAL A 119 -5.99 3.47 8.19
N LEU A 120 -5.54 2.22 8.07
CA LEU A 120 -6.06 1.10 8.88
C LEU A 120 -5.89 1.31 10.39
N LEU A 121 -4.84 2.02 10.81
CA LEU A 121 -4.58 2.30 12.22
C LEU A 121 -5.32 3.55 12.72
N LEU A 122 -5.49 4.56 11.88
CA LEU A 122 -6.16 5.81 12.26
C LEU A 122 -7.68 5.74 12.15
N VAL A 123 -8.24 4.99 11.21
CA VAL A 123 -9.70 4.82 11.08
C VAL A 123 -10.37 4.37 12.38
N PRO A 124 -9.98 3.26 13.04
CA PRO A 124 -10.65 2.83 14.28
C PRO A 124 -10.52 3.88 15.37
N VAL A 125 -9.40 4.60 15.40
CA VAL A 125 -9.14 5.67 16.35
C VAL A 125 -10.07 6.88 16.11
N ILE A 126 -10.21 7.32 14.86
CA ILE A 126 -11.09 8.43 14.49
C ILE A 126 -12.55 8.08 14.78
N LEU A 127 -12.97 6.84 14.47
CA LEU A 127 -14.32 6.34 14.75
C LEU A 127 -14.63 6.32 16.26
N LEU A 128 -13.66 5.90 17.10
CA LEU A 128 -13.81 5.94 18.56
C LEU A 128 -14.05 7.36 19.07
N ILE A 129 -13.24 8.32 18.60
CA ILE A 129 -13.40 9.72 19.02
C ILE A 129 -14.72 10.31 18.51
N ALA A 130 -15.10 10.02 17.27
CA ALA A 130 -16.38 10.48 16.72
C ALA A 130 -17.58 9.93 17.50
N ALA A 131 -17.45 8.78 18.17
CA ALA A 131 -18.48 8.21 19.02
C ALA A 131 -18.49 8.76 20.46
N GLU A 132 -17.36 9.30 20.94
CA GLU A 132 -17.24 9.88 22.29
C GLU A 132 -17.54 11.39 22.35
N LEU A 133 -17.64 12.06 21.20
CA LEU A 133 -18.02 13.47 21.03
C LEU A 133 -19.53 13.63 20.89
#